data_AF-A0A9W5PVV5-F1
#
_entry.id   AF-A0A9W5PVV5-F1
#
_cell.length_a   1.000
_cell.length_b   1.000
_cell.length_c   1.000
_cell.angle_alpha   90.00
_cell.angle_beta   90.00
_cell.angle_gamma   90.00
#
_symmetry.space_group_name_H-M   'P 1'
#
loop_
_entity.id
_entity.type
_entity.pdbx_description
1 polymer ?
#
loop_
_entity_poly.entity_id
_entity_poly.type
_entity_poly.pdbx_seq_one_letter_code
_entity_poly.pdbx_strand_id
1 'polypeptide(L)'
;MELTKLEKAIALGIIFNNIDLKELDGHVSKEKLTDVLKVFEALKEETTLEEEKEIQINVINKLTDCLLNDKECEHKYQLLDNETTSFYSDDKQFNRKVSAAFYCEKCLDIQYQKKEIREE
;
A
#
# COMPACT_ATOMS: atom_id res chain seq x y z
N MET A 1 11.65 4.35 10.71
CA MET A 1 11.77 5.80 10.47
C MET A 1 10.52 6.51 10.94
N GLU A 2 10.66 7.70 11.51
CA GLU A 2 9.54 8.55 11.88
C GLU A 2 9.45 9.75 10.93
N LEU A 3 8.33 9.86 10.22
CA LEU A 3 7.99 11.03 9.40
C LEU A 3 7.10 11.98 10.22
N THR A 4 7.34 13.29 10.06
CA THR A 4 6.47 14.33 10.64
C THR A 4 5.08 14.30 10.02
N LYS A 5 4.11 14.99 10.63
CA LYS A 5 2.73 15.06 10.09
C LYS A 5 2.71 15.62 8.67
N LEU A 6 3.53 16.63 8.39
CA LEU A 6 3.64 17.28 7.09
C LEU A 6 4.33 16.38 6.06
N GLU A 7 5.43 15.72 6.45
CA GLU A 7 6.13 14.73 5.61
C GLU A 7 5.20 13.57 5.21
N LYS A 8 4.42 13.05 6.17
CA LYS A 8 3.40 12.01 5.91
C LYS A 8 2.34 12.49 4.93
N ALA A 9 1.86 13.71 5.10
CA ALA A 9 0.84 14.29 4.24
C ALA A 9 1.35 14.46 2.79
N ILE A 10 2.56 14.96 2.60
CA ILE A 10 3.18 15.10 1.28
C ILE A 10 3.37 13.73 0.61
N ALA A 11 3.90 12.75 1.34
CA ALA A 11 4.09 11.40 0.81
C ALA A 11 2.74 10.77 0.38
N LEU A 12 1.70 10.89 1.22
CA LEU A 12 0.35 10.45 0.88
C LEU A 12 -0.19 11.22 -0.33
N GLY A 13 -0.05 12.54 -0.39
CA GLY A 13 -0.53 13.35 -1.50
C GLY A 13 0.04 12.91 -2.86
N ILE A 14 1.32 12.56 -2.91
CA ILE A 14 1.96 12.00 -4.12
C ILE A 14 1.34 10.66 -4.50
N ILE A 15 1.09 9.77 -3.54
CA ILE A 15 0.45 8.46 -3.81
C ILE A 15 -0.99 8.66 -4.29
N PHE A 16 -1.76 9.55 -3.65
CA PHE A 16 -3.13 9.89 -4.03
C PHE A 16 -3.24 10.45 -5.44
N ASN A 17 -2.25 11.23 -5.90
CA ASN A 17 -2.24 11.72 -7.28
C ASN A 17 -2.02 10.61 -8.32
N ASN A 18 -1.51 9.45 -7.91
CA ASN A 18 -1.24 8.31 -8.79
C ASN A 18 -2.35 7.23 -8.76
N ILE A 19 -3.31 7.31 -7.84
CA ILE A 19 -4.39 6.33 -7.69
C ILE A 19 -5.74 7.04 -7.86
N ASP A 20 -6.61 6.50 -8.71
CA ASP A 20 -7.95 7.04 -8.87
C ASP A 20 -8.77 6.83 -7.59
N LEU A 21 -9.48 7.87 -7.14
CA LEU A 21 -10.31 7.80 -5.91
C LEU A 21 -11.35 6.66 -5.94
N LYS A 22 -11.78 6.25 -7.15
CA LYS A 22 -12.71 5.12 -7.34
C LYS A 22 -12.06 3.78 -7.03
N GLU A 23 -10.76 3.63 -7.26
CA GLU A 23 -10.01 2.42 -6.93
C GLU A 23 -9.78 2.27 -5.42
N LEU A 24 -9.90 3.36 -4.67
CA LEU A 24 -9.87 3.35 -3.21
C LEU A 24 -11.23 3.01 -2.59
N ASP A 25 -12.33 3.03 -3.36
CA ASP A 25 -13.67 2.73 -2.87
C ASP A 25 -13.75 1.24 -2.45
N GLY A 26 -14.18 1.00 -1.22
CA GLY A 26 -14.17 -0.35 -0.61
C GLY A 26 -12.86 -0.73 0.10
N HIS A 27 -11.74 -0.03 -0.16
CA HIS A 27 -10.46 -0.24 0.52
C HIS A 27 -10.20 0.80 1.62
N VAL A 28 -10.64 2.04 1.41
CA VAL A 28 -10.56 3.12 2.41
C VAL A 28 -11.96 3.70 2.62
N SER A 29 -12.37 3.84 3.88
CA SER A 29 -13.66 4.44 4.22
C SER A 29 -13.74 5.90 3.74
N LYS A 30 -14.88 6.28 3.13
CA LYS A 30 -15.12 7.62 2.57
C LYS A 30 -14.88 8.76 3.55
N GLU A 31 -15.21 8.56 4.83
CA GLU A 31 -14.95 9.51 5.91
C GLU A 31 -13.45 9.80 6.05
N LYS A 32 -12.61 8.77 6.16
CA LYS A 32 -11.14 8.91 6.22
C LYS A 32 -10.56 9.62 5.00
N LEU A 33 -11.06 9.35 3.79
CA LEU A 33 -10.62 10.04 2.58
C LEU A 33 -10.93 11.54 2.66
N THR A 34 -12.13 11.88 3.10
CA THR A 34 -12.58 13.27 3.26
C THR A 34 -11.75 14.00 4.30
N ASP A 35 -11.45 13.36 5.44
CA ASP A 35 -10.65 13.97 6.50
C ASP A 35 -9.19 14.17 6.07
N VAL A 36 -8.62 13.22 5.32
CA VAL A 36 -7.26 13.36 4.76
C VAL A 36 -7.18 14.50 3.75
N LEU A 37 -8.19 14.69 2.90
CA LEU A 37 -8.22 15.81 1.95
C LEU A 37 -8.24 17.17 2.66
N LYS A 38 -9.03 17.32 3.73
CA LYS A 38 -9.02 18.54 4.55
C LYS A 38 -7.66 18.82 5.16
N VAL A 39 -6.95 17.77 5.59
CA VAL A 39 -5.57 17.91 6.11
C VAL A 39 -4.63 18.41 5.01
N PHE A 40 -4.76 17.93 3.77
CA PHE A 40 -3.93 18.42 2.66
C PHE A 40 -4.19 19.88 2.33
N GLU A 41 -5.46 20.31 2.29
CA GLU A 41 -5.83 21.70 2.05
C GLU A 41 -5.25 22.63 3.12
N ALA A 42 -5.46 22.31 4.40
CA ALA A 42 -4.94 23.11 5.51
C ALA A 42 -3.40 23.21 5.49
N LEU A 43 -2.70 22.10 5.21
CA LEU A 43 -1.25 22.11 5.15
C LEU A 43 -0.71 22.90 3.96
N LYS A 44 -1.40 22.88 2.82
CA LYS A 44 -1.01 23.64 1.62
C LYS A 44 -1.12 25.16 1.82
N GLU A 45 -2.07 25.62 2.62
CA GLU A 45 -2.21 27.04 2.95
C GLU A 45 -1.09 27.54 3.88
N GLU A 46 -0.51 26.65 4.68
CA GLU A 46 0.55 26.97 5.66
C GLU A 46 1.96 26.94 5.09
N THR A 47 2.19 26.27 3.96
CA THR A 47 3.53 26.04 3.38
C THR A 47 3.79 26.83 2.11
N THR A 48 4.98 27.43 2.00
CA THR A 48 5.45 28.04 0.75
C THR A 48 6.00 26.99 -0.23
N LEU A 49 6.09 27.35 -1.52
CA LEU A 49 6.65 26.48 -2.56
C LEU A 49 8.10 26.05 -2.27
N GLU A 50 8.90 26.93 -1.66
CA GLU A 50 10.31 26.65 -1.34
C GLU A 50 10.40 25.62 -0.19
N GLU A 51 9.59 25.80 0.86
CA GLU A 51 9.50 24.87 1.99
C GLU A 51 8.98 23.50 1.55
N GLU A 52 7.99 23.46 0.65
CA GLU A 52 7.44 22.21 0.13
C GLU A 52 8.52 21.36 -0.56
N LYS A 53 9.37 21.99 -1.37
CA LYS A 53 10.50 21.31 -2.03
C LYS A 53 11.52 20.78 -1.03
N GLU A 54 11.85 21.56 -0.01
CA GLU A 54 12.79 21.12 1.03
C GLU A 54 12.25 19.91 1.80
N ILE A 55 10.96 19.93 2.14
CA ILE A 55 10.30 18.79 2.80
C ILE A 55 10.28 17.58 1.87
N GLN A 56 9.98 17.74 0.58
CA GLN A 56 10.03 16.64 -0.40
C GLN A 56 11.43 16.02 -0.47
N ILE A 57 12.49 16.82 -0.54
CA ILE A 57 13.88 16.33 -0.53
C ILE A 57 14.17 15.55 0.75
N ASN A 58 13.75 16.08 1.89
CA ASN A 58 13.95 15.43 3.19
C ASN A 58 13.18 14.09 3.28
N VAL A 59 11.92 14.03 2.81
CA VAL A 59 11.15 12.79 2.68
C VAL A 59 11.88 11.78 1.79
N ILE A 60 12.39 12.22 0.63
CA ILE A 60 13.15 11.37 -0.30
C ILE A 60 14.38 10.79 0.38
N ASN A 61 15.19 11.61 1.06
CA ASN A 61 16.39 11.16 1.76
C ASN A 61 16.04 10.12 2.83
N LYS A 62 15.06 10.42 3.68
CA LYS A 62 14.63 9.51 4.75
C LYS A 62 14.09 8.18 4.22
N LEU A 63 13.29 8.22 3.15
CA LEU A 63 12.78 7.01 2.50
C LEU A 63 13.89 6.21 1.82
N THR A 64 14.83 6.89 1.15
CA THR A 64 16.00 6.26 0.53
C THR A 64 16.84 5.55 1.60
N ASP A 65 17.11 6.23 2.72
CA ASP A 65 17.82 5.62 3.84
C ASP A 65 17.07 4.43 4.43
N CYS A 66 15.74 4.47 4.49
CA CYS A 66 14.96 3.29 4.91
C CYS A 66 15.13 2.12 3.96
N LEU A 67 15.01 2.37 2.65
CA LEU A 67 15.11 1.34 1.63
C LEU A 67 16.52 0.71 1.58
N LEU A 68 17.55 1.53 1.77
CA LEU A 68 18.94 1.09 1.72
C LEU A 68 19.44 0.48 3.04
N ASN A 69 18.89 0.90 4.17
CA ASN A 69 19.22 0.38 5.49
C ASN A 69 18.19 -0.62 6.02
N ASP A 70 17.28 -1.11 5.17
CA ASP A 70 16.36 -2.17 5.51
C ASP A 70 17.21 -3.44 5.72
N LYS A 71 17.62 -3.64 6.98
CA LYS A 71 18.20 -4.90 7.44
C LYS A 71 17.22 -5.98 7.01
N GLU A 72 17.71 -7.06 6.40
CA GLU A 72 16.90 -8.22 6.01
C GLU A 72 15.84 -8.45 7.09
N CYS A 73 14.59 -8.12 6.76
CA CYS A 73 13.51 -8.41 7.67
C CYS A 73 13.50 -9.93 7.78
N GLU A 74 13.65 -10.48 9.00
CA GLU A 74 13.23 -11.85 9.27
C GLU A 74 11.71 -11.88 9.12
N HIS A 75 11.26 -11.93 7.87
CA HIS A 75 9.88 -11.78 7.48
C HIS A 75 9.07 -12.86 8.19
N LYS A 76 8.23 -12.44 9.12
CA LYS A 76 7.23 -13.30 9.73
C LYS A 76 5.88 -12.95 9.11
N TYR A 77 5.72 -13.35 7.85
CA TYR A 77 4.48 -13.19 7.13
C TYR A 77 3.36 -13.97 7.83
N GLN A 78 2.29 -13.25 8.15
CA GLN A 78 1.04 -13.80 8.66
C GLN A 78 0.01 -13.83 7.53
N LEU A 79 -0.88 -14.81 7.53
CA LEU A 79 -1.95 -14.89 6.54
C LEU A 79 -2.95 -13.76 6.81
N LEU A 80 -3.16 -12.88 5.83
CA LEU A 80 -4.11 -11.78 5.91
C LEU A 80 -5.48 -12.19 5.36
N ASP A 81 -5.47 -12.79 4.16
CA ASP A 81 -6.69 -13.23 3.47
C ASP A 81 -6.37 -14.39 2.52
N ASN A 82 -7.37 -15.22 2.24
CA ASN A 82 -7.28 -16.23 1.20
C ASN A 82 -8.60 -16.43 0.45
N GLU A 83 -8.49 -16.81 -0.81
CA GLU A 83 -9.63 -17.13 -1.66
C GLU A 83 -9.35 -18.43 -2.40
N THR A 84 -10.38 -19.26 -2.53
CA THR A 84 -10.33 -20.50 -3.31
C THR A 84 -11.50 -20.54 -4.26
N THR A 85 -11.21 -20.61 -5.56
CA THR A 85 -12.20 -20.71 -6.63
C THR A 85 -12.03 -22.03 -7.34
N SER A 86 -13.10 -22.83 -7.44
CA SER A 86 -13.13 -24.05 -8.23
C SER A 86 -13.87 -23.83 -9.54
N PHE A 87 -13.38 -24.41 -10.64
CA PHE A 87 -14.01 -24.34 -11.95
C PHE A 87 -13.70 -25.59 -12.76
N TYR A 88 -14.57 -25.90 -13.73
CA TYR A 88 -14.31 -26.94 -14.72
C TYR A 88 -13.67 -26.29 -15.95
N SER A 89 -12.62 -26.90 -16.50
CA SER A 89 -12.13 -26.52 -17.83
C SER A 89 -13.03 -27.08 -18.93
N ASP A 90 -12.84 -26.59 -20.15
CA ASP A 90 -13.54 -27.07 -21.35
C ASP A 90 -13.32 -28.59 -21.58
N ASP A 91 -12.18 -29.12 -21.12
CA ASP A 91 -11.84 -30.55 -21.15
C ASP A 91 -12.49 -31.35 -20.00
N LYS A 92 -13.45 -30.76 -19.27
CA LYS A 92 -14.11 -31.29 -18.06
C LYS A 92 -13.16 -31.61 -16.91
N GLN A 93 -11.94 -31.07 -16.93
CA GLN A 93 -11.00 -31.21 -15.83
C GLN A 93 -11.40 -30.28 -14.68
N PHE A 94 -11.36 -30.79 -13.46
CA PHE A 94 -11.63 -29.97 -12.28
C PHE A 94 -10.36 -29.22 -11.87
N ASN A 95 -10.46 -27.89 -11.84
CA ASN A 95 -9.37 -27.00 -11.48
C ASN A 95 -9.75 -26.18 -10.25
N ARG A 96 -8.77 -25.95 -9.38
CA ARG A 96 -8.89 -25.08 -8.22
C ARG A 96 -7.81 -24.00 -8.28
N LYS A 97 -8.23 -22.74 -8.24
CA LYS A 97 -7.34 -21.60 -8.08
C LYS A 97 -7.37 -21.16 -6.62
N VAL A 98 -6.18 -21.01 -6.03
CA VAL A 98 -5.99 -20.54 -4.66
C VAL A 98 -5.19 -19.25 -4.71
N SER A 99 -5.69 -18.21 -4.07
CA SER A 99 -4.96 -16.96 -3.83
C SER A 99 -4.84 -16.71 -2.34
N ALA A 100 -3.68 -16.19 -1.91
CA ALA A 100 -3.44 -15.81 -0.53
C ALA A 100 -2.66 -14.48 -0.48
N ALA A 101 -3.06 -13.62 0.44
CA ALA A 101 -2.35 -12.40 0.81
C ALA A 101 -1.66 -12.61 2.16
N PHE A 102 -0.41 -12.23 2.24
CA PHE A 102 0.41 -12.37 3.43
C PHE A 102 0.93 -11.00 3.86
N TYR A 103 0.90 -10.71 5.16
CA TYR A 103 1.31 -9.43 5.72
C TYR A 103 2.44 -9.60 6.74
N CYS A 104 3.45 -8.76 6.65
CA CYS A 104 4.52 -8.69 7.65
C CYS A 104 4.39 -7.40 8.47
N GLU A 105 4.02 -7.51 9.75
CA GLU A 105 3.88 -6.35 10.66
C GLU A 105 5.18 -5.55 10.85
N LYS A 106 6.35 -6.18 10.68
CA LYS A 106 7.64 -5.53 10.90
C LYS A 106 8.01 -4.55 9.79
N CYS A 107 7.76 -4.91 8.53
CA CYS A 107 8.08 -4.08 7.37
C CYS A 107 6.83 -3.49 6.69
N LEU A 108 5.62 -3.78 7.20
CA LEU A 108 4.33 -3.39 6.62
C LEU A 108 4.15 -3.88 5.17
N ASP A 109 4.89 -4.91 4.78
CA ASP A 109 4.88 -5.47 3.43
C ASP A 109 3.71 -6.45 3.24
N ILE A 110 3.17 -6.48 2.01
CA ILE A 110 2.12 -7.42 1.60
C ILE A 110 2.62 -8.24 0.40
N GLN A 111 2.59 -9.56 0.53
CA GLN A 111 2.86 -10.50 -0.56
C GLN A 111 1.59 -11.19 -1.03
N TYR A 112 1.45 -11.31 -2.35
CA TYR A 112 0.37 -12.06 -2.98
C TYR A 112 0.90 -13.33 -3.64
N GLN A 113 0.30 -14.47 -3.31
CA GLN A 113 0.57 -15.74 -3.98
C GLN A 113 -0.68 -16.26 -4.67
N LYS A 114 -0.51 -16.81 -5.88
CA LYS A 114 -1.58 -17.45 -6.65
C LYS A 114 -1.08 -18.80 -7.15
N LYS A 115 -1.88 -19.85 -6.97
CA LYS A 115 -1.58 -21.21 -7.44
C LYS A 115 -2.81 -21.83 -8.06
N GLU A 116 -2.63 -22.51 -9.18
CA GLU A 116 -3.64 -23.34 -9.81
C GLU A 116 -3.30 -24.81 -9.55
N ILE A 117 -4.29 -25.56 -9.08
CA ILE A 117 -4.20 -26.97 -8.75
C ILE A 117 -5.14 -27.70 -9.70
N ARG A 118 -4.57 -28.63 -10.47
CA ARG A 118 -5.33 -29.56 -11.31
C ARG A 118 -5.59 -30.80 -10.46
N GLU A 119 -6.85 -31.18 -10.28
CA GLU A 119 -7.19 -32.47 -9.67
C GLU A 119 -7.29 -33.49 -10.81
N GLU A 120 -6.48 -34.55 -10.73
CA GLU A 120 -6.44 -35.69 -11.68
C GLU A 120 -7.57 -36.69 -11.42
#